data_AF-A0A925I5H6-F1
#
_entry.id   AF-A0A925I5H6-F1
#
_cell.length_a   1.000
_cell.length_b   1.000
_cell.length_c   1.000
_cell.angle_alpha   90.00
_cell.angle_beta   90.00
_cell.angle_gamma   90.00
#
_symmetry.space_group_name_H-M   'P 1'
#
loop_
_entity.id
_entity.type
_entity.pdbx_description
1 polymer ?
#
loop_
_entity_poly.entity_id
_entity_poly.type
_entity_poly.pdbx_seq_one_letter_code
_entity_poly.pdbx_strand_id
1 'polypeptide(L)'
;MTIDISQFFQVFFDEAEELLAEMERLLLAIDIAAPDAEDLNAVFRTAHSVKGGASTFGLTDMTEVTHILESLLDRIRKGEMAITGEHVDGFLGAKDILKMQLDGHRLGSPVDQDAVANVRMVLQSLLQDHAPVSALPPSASFQVERQPAPLLDGGQRYRLELPPMEQREVTALAGELGLLGYVTLAPLANDGHVITVTTHESLDDIVSICSFVLDPDQMVVSMAPPLTPEQQALEEAARAGVENAQGYGFFHPQDPAARAAAARAARQSLDLQYYIWKADLTGQLLAREVLQAADRGVQVR
;
A
#
# COMPACT_ATOMS: atom_id res chain seq x y z
N MET A 1 -7.38 1.35 -28.36
CA MET A 1 -8.77 1.18 -27.92
C MET A 1 -8.79 1.59 -26.46
N THR A 2 -9.24 2.80 -26.16
CA THR A 2 -9.34 3.28 -24.76
C THR A 2 -10.46 2.49 -24.11
N ILE A 3 -10.12 1.65 -23.14
CA ILE A 3 -11.11 0.92 -22.35
C ILE A 3 -11.88 1.97 -21.55
N ASP A 4 -13.18 2.07 -21.78
CA ASP A 4 -14.05 2.96 -21.03
C ASP A 4 -14.30 2.34 -19.65
N ILE A 5 -13.66 2.88 -18.62
CA ILE A 5 -13.75 2.39 -17.24
C ILE A 5 -15.19 2.52 -16.69
N SER A 6 -16.01 3.41 -17.27
CA SER A 6 -17.40 3.62 -16.85
C SER A 6 -18.27 2.35 -16.90
N GLN A 7 -17.95 1.42 -17.80
CA GLN A 7 -18.70 0.16 -17.94
C GLN A 7 -18.46 -0.82 -16.79
N PHE A 8 -17.38 -0.66 -16.02
CA PHE A 8 -17.05 -1.53 -14.90
C PHE A 8 -17.60 -1.02 -13.56
N PHE A 9 -18.13 0.21 -13.51
CA PHE A 9 -18.69 0.76 -12.28
C PHE A 9 -19.84 -0.07 -11.72
N GLN A 10 -20.72 -0.63 -12.56
CA GLN A 10 -21.82 -1.47 -12.06
C GLN A 10 -21.30 -2.74 -11.39
N VAL A 11 -20.30 -3.39 -11.97
CA VAL A 11 -19.66 -4.58 -11.37
C VAL A 11 -19.02 -4.22 -10.04
N PHE A 12 -18.30 -3.10 -9.99
CA PHE A 12 -17.74 -2.60 -8.73
C PHE A 12 -18.81 -2.30 -7.67
N PHE A 13 -19.92 -1.66 -8.05
CA PHE A 13 -20.99 -1.35 -7.11
C PHE A 13 -21.63 -2.61 -6.55
N ASP A 14 -21.87 -3.62 -7.38
CA ASP A 14 -22.41 -4.91 -6.94
C ASP A 14 -21.41 -5.64 -6.01
N GLU A 15 -20.13 -5.69 -6.39
CA GLU A 15 -19.08 -6.31 -5.58
C GLU A 15 -18.87 -5.59 -4.24
N ALA A 16 -18.81 -4.26 -4.24
CA ALA A 16 -18.67 -3.47 -3.01
C ALA A 16 -19.88 -3.65 -2.09
N GLU A 17 -21.10 -3.77 -2.62
CA GLU A 17 -22.30 -4.03 -1.82
C GLU A 17 -22.25 -5.41 -1.16
N GLU A 18 -21.81 -6.45 -1.89
CA GLU A 18 -21.59 -7.79 -1.33
C GLU A 18 -20.51 -7.78 -0.25
N LEU A 19 -19.38 -7.12 -0.50
CA LEU A 19 -18.29 -7.00 0.47
C LEU A 19 -18.73 -6.26 1.74
N LEU A 20 -19.49 -5.17 1.62
CA LEU A 20 -19.99 -4.44 2.79
C LEU A 20 -20.97 -5.28 3.62
N ALA A 21 -21.83 -6.08 2.96
CA ALA A 21 -22.72 -7.02 3.65
C ALA A 21 -21.94 -8.14 4.36
N GLU A 22 -20.89 -8.67 3.72
CA GLU A 22 -20.02 -9.68 4.32
C GLU A 22 -19.22 -9.12 5.50
N MET A 23 -18.72 -7.89 5.39
CA MET A 23 -18.04 -7.19 6.48
C MET A 23 -18.93 -7.11 7.72
N GLU A 24 -20.19 -6.71 7.55
CA GLU A 24 -21.16 -6.66 8.65
C GLU A 24 -21.41 -8.03 9.27
N ARG A 25 -21.61 -9.06 8.44
CA ARG A 25 -21.82 -10.42 8.92
C ARG A 25 -20.64 -10.90 9.78
N LEU A 26 -19.41 -10.65 9.31
CA LEU A 26 -18.19 -11.00 10.03
C LEU A 26 -18.05 -10.20 11.32
N LEU A 27 -18.24 -8.88 11.28
CA LEU A 27 -18.15 -8.00 12.45
C LEU A 27 -19.14 -8.40 13.56
N LEU A 28 -20.37 -8.77 13.20
CA LEU A 28 -21.40 -9.21 14.14
C LEU A 28 -21.12 -10.62 14.71
N ALA A 29 -20.29 -11.42 14.04
CA ALA A 29 -19.92 -12.75 14.48
C ALA A 29 -18.71 -12.77 15.43
N ILE A 30 -17.94 -11.69 15.51
CA ILE A 30 -16.75 -11.60 16.36
C ILE A 30 -17.12 -11.80 17.83
N ASP A 31 -16.50 -12.80 18.47
CA ASP A 31 -16.48 -12.91 19.92
C ASP A 31 -15.41 -11.98 20.50
N ILE A 32 -15.82 -10.87 21.11
CA ILE A 32 -14.90 -9.89 21.71
C ILE A 32 -14.09 -10.50 22.86
N ALA A 33 -14.62 -11.50 23.57
CA ALA A 33 -13.90 -12.13 24.69
C ALA A 33 -12.81 -13.11 24.22
N ALA A 34 -12.97 -13.65 23.01
CA ALA A 34 -12.05 -14.61 22.41
C ALA A 34 -12.05 -14.46 20.89
N PRO A 35 -11.48 -13.36 20.34
CA PRO A 35 -11.55 -13.08 18.92
C PRO A 35 -10.73 -14.09 18.14
N ASP A 36 -11.33 -14.68 17.10
CA ASP A 36 -10.63 -15.55 16.17
C ASP A 36 -9.76 -14.73 15.21
N ALA A 37 -8.51 -15.14 15.04
CA ALA A 37 -7.59 -14.52 14.10
C ALA A 37 -8.09 -14.66 12.65
N GLU A 38 -8.76 -15.76 12.32
CA GLU A 38 -9.32 -15.96 10.98
C GLU A 38 -10.45 -14.95 10.69
N ASP A 39 -11.34 -14.71 11.66
CA ASP A 39 -12.42 -13.72 11.54
C ASP A 39 -11.88 -12.29 11.37
N LEU A 40 -10.88 -11.91 12.19
CA LEU A 40 -10.25 -10.60 12.08
C LEU A 40 -9.55 -10.39 10.72
N ASN A 41 -8.84 -11.42 10.23
CA ASN A 41 -8.22 -11.38 8.91
C ASN A 41 -9.27 -11.35 7.78
N ALA A 42 -10.40 -12.04 7.95
CA ALA A 42 -11.50 -11.98 6.99
C ALA A 42 -12.09 -10.56 6.90
N VAL A 43 -12.36 -9.90 8.02
CA VAL A 43 -12.84 -8.51 8.04
C VAL A 43 -11.83 -7.56 7.37
N PHE A 44 -10.53 -7.72 7.68
CA PHE A 44 -9.47 -6.92 7.07
C PHE A 44 -9.42 -7.09 5.54
N ARG A 45 -9.47 -8.33 5.03
CA ARG A 45 -9.48 -8.60 3.59
C ARG A 45 -10.68 -7.95 2.90
N THR A 46 -11.86 -8.02 3.51
CA THR A 46 -13.07 -7.39 2.98
C THR A 46 -12.92 -5.88 2.90
N ALA A 47 -12.40 -5.23 3.95
CA ALA A 47 -12.11 -3.79 3.94
C ALA A 47 -11.09 -3.40 2.88
N HIS A 48 -10.05 -4.22 2.70
CA HIS A 48 -9.00 -4.02 1.72
C HIS A 48 -9.50 -4.09 0.28
N SER A 49 -10.33 -5.07 -0.02
CA SER A 49 -10.96 -5.19 -1.34
C SER A 49 -11.85 -3.98 -1.65
N VAL A 50 -12.64 -3.49 -0.68
CA VAL A 50 -13.46 -2.28 -0.87
C VAL A 50 -12.57 -1.06 -1.15
N LYS A 51 -11.47 -0.88 -0.41
CA LYS A 51 -10.49 0.20 -0.65
C LYS A 51 -9.88 0.12 -2.05
N GLY A 52 -9.42 -1.08 -2.45
CA GLY A 52 -8.80 -1.30 -3.76
C GLY A 52 -9.75 -0.98 -4.91
N GLY A 53 -11.01 -1.41 -4.80
CA GLY A 53 -12.05 -1.05 -5.75
C GLY A 53 -12.29 0.46 -5.78
N ALA A 54 -12.55 1.08 -4.61
CA ALA A 54 -12.79 2.52 -4.51
C ALA A 54 -11.64 3.36 -5.11
N SER A 55 -10.39 2.97 -4.84
CA SER A 55 -9.18 3.64 -5.35
C SER A 55 -9.08 3.53 -6.88
N THR A 56 -9.36 2.35 -7.43
CA THR A 56 -9.35 2.10 -8.88
C THR A 56 -10.33 3.01 -9.63
N PHE A 57 -11.49 3.29 -9.04
CA PHE A 57 -12.53 4.14 -9.63
C PHE A 57 -12.44 5.62 -9.18
N GLY A 58 -11.44 5.99 -8.38
CA GLY A 58 -11.23 7.37 -7.93
C GLY A 58 -12.27 7.87 -6.91
N LEU A 59 -12.90 6.95 -6.17
CA LEU A 59 -13.85 7.27 -5.09
C LEU A 59 -13.07 7.60 -3.81
N THR A 60 -12.50 8.80 -3.77
CA THR A 60 -11.57 9.24 -2.71
C THR A 60 -12.23 9.23 -1.33
N ASP A 61 -13.51 9.61 -1.24
CA ASP A 61 -14.26 9.67 0.02
C ASP A 61 -14.41 8.30 0.70
N MET A 62 -14.67 7.25 -0.09
CA MET A 62 -14.69 5.86 0.35
C MET A 62 -13.29 5.32 0.66
N THR A 63 -12.30 5.67 -0.17
CA THR A 63 -10.89 5.26 0.02
C THR A 63 -10.35 5.76 1.35
N GLU A 64 -10.66 7.00 1.72
CA GLU A 64 -10.23 7.61 2.98
C GLU A 64 -10.87 6.94 4.21
N VAL A 65 -12.15 6.56 4.16
CA VAL A 65 -12.83 5.86 5.28
C VAL A 65 -12.27 4.45 5.45
N THR A 66 -12.15 3.70 4.35
CA THR A 66 -11.60 2.34 4.36
C THR A 66 -10.15 2.29 4.82
N HIS A 67 -9.33 3.30 4.48
CA HIS A 67 -7.95 3.37 4.95
C HIS A 67 -7.83 3.51 6.48
N ILE A 68 -8.71 4.30 7.12
CA ILE A 68 -8.73 4.41 8.59
C ILE A 68 -9.16 3.07 9.21
N LEU A 69 -10.16 2.42 8.61
CA LEU A 69 -10.67 1.12 9.04
C LEU A 69 -9.58 0.04 8.99
N GLU A 70 -8.87 -0.06 7.86
CA GLU A 70 -7.72 -0.97 7.71
C GLU A 70 -6.64 -0.72 8.75
N SER A 71 -6.29 0.55 9.00
CA SER A 71 -5.24 0.89 9.98
C SER A 71 -5.59 0.40 11.39
N LEU A 72 -6.86 0.48 11.77
CA LEU A 72 -7.35 -0.07 13.05
C LEU A 72 -7.34 -1.60 13.06
N LEU A 73 -7.92 -2.21 12.03
CA LEU A 73 -7.99 -3.68 11.90
C LEU A 73 -6.61 -4.31 11.84
N ASP A 74 -5.64 -3.65 11.22
CA ASP A 74 -4.25 -4.11 11.13
C ASP A 74 -3.58 -4.19 12.51
N ARG A 75 -3.77 -3.18 13.34
CA ARG A 75 -3.25 -3.20 14.72
C ARG A 75 -3.93 -4.26 15.57
N ILE A 76 -5.24 -4.44 15.39
CA ILE A 76 -6.01 -5.46 16.11
C ILE A 76 -5.57 -6.87 15.72
N ARG A 77 -5.49 -7.19 14.43
CA ARG A 77 -5.10 -8.53 13.94
C ARG A 77 -3.65 -8.88 14.29
N LYS A 78 -2.75 -7.89 14.34
CA LYS A 78 -1.36 -8.06 14.78
C LYS A 78 -1.22 -8.22 16.30
N GLY A 79 -2.31 -8.09 17.05
CA GLY A 79 -2.31 -8.16 18.52
C GLY A 79 -1.70 -6.93 19.20
N GLU A 80 -1.48 -5.84 18.46
CA GLU A 80 -0.98 -4.56 19.00
C GLU A 80 -2.07 -3.80 19.77
N MET A 81 -3.34 -4.16 19.53
CA MET A 81 -4.52 -3.59 20.17
C MET A 81 -5.55 -4.70 20.39
N ALA A 82 -6.17 -4.73 21.57
CA ALA A 82 -7.29 -5.63 21.81
C ALA A 82 -8.56 -5.06 21.16
N ILE A 83 -9.31 -5.91 20.46
CA ILE A 83 -10.64 -5.53 19.98
C ILE A 83 -11.58 -5.31 21.17
N THR A 84 -12.47 -4.34 21.05
CA THR A 84 -13.48 -4.01 22.07
C THR A 84 -14.83 -3.79 21.39
N GLY A 85 -15.91 -3.71 22.18
CA GLY A 85 -17.24 -3.37 21.64
C GLY A 85 -17.25 -2.03 20.90
N GLU A 86 -16.53 -1.02 21.42
CA GLU A 86 -16.42 0.28 20.76
C GLU A 86 -15.74 0.20 19.39
N HIS A 87 -14.79 -0.72 19.21
CA HIS A 87 -14.19 -0.97 17.89
C HIS A 87 -15.22 -1.58 16.93
N VAL A 88 -15.96 -2.62 17.37
CA VAL A 88 -16.99 -3.26 16.54
C VAL A 88 -18.08 -2.26 16.15
N ASP A 89 -18.58 -1.47 17.11
CA ASP A 89 -19.57 -0.42 16.86
C ASP A 89 -19.03 0.65 15.88
N GLY A 90 -17.77 1.05 16.05
CA GLY A 90 -17.08 1.96 15.13
C GLY A 90 -16.98 1.40 13.71
N PHE A 91 -16.63 0.12 13.57
CA PHE A 91 -16.54 -0.55 12.28
C PHE A 91 -17.91 -0.72 11.59
N LEU A 92 -18.96 -1.03 12.35
CA LEU A 92 -20.32 -1.08 11.83
C LEU A 92 -20.79 0.31 11.36
N GLY A 93 -20.51 1.36 12.15
CA GLY A 93 -20.80 2.74 11.73
C GLY A 93 -20.02 3.14 10.46
N ALA A 94 -18.78 2.69 10.32
CA ALA A 94 -17.99 2.88 9.11
C ALA A 94 -18.57 2.15 7.89
N LYS A 95 -19.03 0.90 8.06
CA LYS A 95 -19.75 0.16 7.02
C LYS A 95 -20.97 0.95 6.54
N ASP A 96 -21.75 1.51 7.47
CA ASP A 96 -22.97 2.26 7.12
C ASP A 96 -22.65 3.52 6.32
N ILE A 97 -21.57 4.23 6.69
CA ILE A 97 -21.06 5.37 5.92
C ILE A 97 -20.58 4.94 4.53
N LEU A 98 -19.83 3.84 4.43
CA LEU A 98 -19.36 3.32 3.15
C LEU A 98 -20.53 2.93 2.24
N LYS A 99 -21.59 2.34 2.79
CA LYS A 99 -22.81 2.03 2.04
C LYS A 99 -23.52 3.30 1.56
N MET A 100 -23.62 4.31 2.42
CA MET A 100 -24.20 5.60 2.04
C MET A 100 -23.41 6.30 0.93
N GLN A 101 -22.08 6.29 1.01
CA GLN A 101 -21.21 6.83 -0.04
C GLN A 101 -21.35 6.03 -1.35
N LEU A 102 -21.37 4.69 -1.26
CA LEU A 102 -21.60 3.81 -2.41
C LEU A 102 -22.93 4.13 -3.10
N ASP A 103 -24.01 4.27 -2.34
CA ASP A 103 -25.34 4.62 -2.86
C ASP A 103 -25.38 6.06 -3.40
N GLY A 104 -24.57 6.97 -2.84
CA GLY A 104 -24.36 8.31 -3.37
C GLY A 104 -23.73 8.28 -4.77
N HIS A 105 -22.67 7.49 -4.95
CA HIS A 105 -21.99 7.31 -6.25
C HIS A 105 -22.84 6.52 -7.25
N ARG A 106 -23.60 5.53 -6.80
CA ARG A 106 -24.42 4.65 -7.65
C ARG A 106 -25.74 5.29 -8.09
N LEU A 107 -26.46 5.91 -7.15
CA LEU A 107 -27.85 6.36 -7.34
C LEU A 107 -28.01 7.89 -7.29
N GLY A 108 -26.94 8.63 -6.96
CA GLY A 108 -27.03 10.08 -6.71
C GLY A 108 -27.74 10.42 -5.40
N SER A 109 -27.79 9.48 -4.45
CA SER A 109 -28.39 9.66 -3.13
C SER A 109 -27.64 10.73 -2.32
N PRO A 110 -28.33 11.52 -1.48
CA PRO A 110 -27.66 12.47 -0.60
C PRO A 110 -26.77 11.73 0.42
N VAL A 111 -25.53 12.18 0.55
CA VAL A 111 -24.58 11.69 1.57
C VAL A 111 -24.55 12.68 2.73
N ASP A 112 -24.83 12.20 3.93
CA ASP A 112 -24.75 12.97 5.17
C ASP A 112 -23.29 13.17 5.58
N GLN A 113 -22.75 14.34 5.27
CA GLN A 113 -21.35 14.68 5.55
C GLN A 113 -21.06 14.85 7.05
N ASP A 114 -22.07 15.18 7.86
CA ASP A 114 -21.89 15.29 9.31
C ASP A 114 -21.76 13.89 9.91
N ALA A 115 -22.56 12.93 9.45
CA ALA A 115 -22.42 11.53 9.83
C ALA A 115 -21.05 10.94 9.42
N VAL A 116 -20.58 11.24 8.21
CA VAL A 116 -19.23 10.84 7.73
C VAL A 116 -18.15 11.39 8.65
N ALA A 117 -18.21 12.68 8.98
CA ALA A 117 -17.23 13.33 9.84
C ALA A 117 -17.22 12.74 11.26
N ASN A 118 -18.41 12.47 11.82
CA ASN A 118 -18.55 11.87 13.14
C ASN A 118 -17.92 10.48 13.21
N VAL A 119 -18.20 9.61 12.23
CA VAL A 119 -17.63 8.26 12.20
C VAL A 119 -16.11 8.30 12.02
N ARG A 120 -15.59 9.18 11.14
CA ARG A 120 -14.14 9.36 11.01
C ARG A 120 -13.48 9.77 12.32
N MET A 121 -14.09 10.71 13.05
CA MET A 121 -13.59 11.15 14.34
C MET A 121 -13.58 10.02 15.36
N VAL A 122 -14.65 9.20 15.42
CA VAL A 122 -14.72 8.02 16.30
C VAL A 122 -13.60 7.04 15.97
N LEU A 123 -13.44 6.65 14.70
CA LEU A 123 -12.38 5.72 14.29
C LEU A 123 -10.98 6.29 14.60
N GLN A 124 -10.76 7.58 14.37
CA GLN A 124 -9.48 8.22 14.70
C GLN A 124 -9.21 8.25 16.21
N SER A 125 -10.23 8.43 17.05
CA SER A 125 -10.09 8.34 18.51
C SER A 125 -9.70 6.93 18.94
N LEU A 126 -10.39 5.91 18.41
CA LEU A 126 -10.10 4.50 18.70
C LEU A 126 -8.67 4.12 18.31
N LEU A 127 -8.15 4.70 17.23
CA LEU A 127 -6.77 4.49 16.81
C LEU A 127 -5.76 5.08 17.81
N GLN A 128 -6.14 6.14 18.54
CA GLN A 128 -5.27 6.82 19.51
C GLN A 128 -5.39 6.23 20.93
N ASP A 129 -6.56 5.72 21.33
CA ASP A 129 -6.91 5.43 22.74
C ASP A 129 -6.28 4.17 23.37
N HIS A 130 -5.32 3.50 22.73
CA HIS A 130 -4.60 2.37 23.35
C HIS A 130 -3.07 2.51 23.28
N ALA A 131 -2.55 3.46 24.06
CA ALA A 131 -1.22 3.33 24.65
C ALA A 131 -1.30 3.28 26.18
N PRO A 132 -1.65 2.13 26.81
CA PRO A 132 -1.28 1.88 28.18
C PRO A 132 0.14 1.29 28.21
N VAL A 133 1.07 2.09 28.73
CA VAL A 133 2.36 1.65 29.24
C VAL A 133 2.10 0.61 30.35
N SER A 134 2.27 -0.68 30.05
CA SER A 134 2.45 -1.72 31.06
C SER A 134 3.86 -2.27 30.97
N ALA A 135 4.71 -1.73 31.82
CA ALA A 135 6.04 -2.24 32.09
C ALA A 135 5.93 -3.57 32.85
N LEU A 136 6.24 -4.66 32.16
CA LEU A 136 6.67 -5.94 32.74
C LEU A 136 8.07 -6.26 32.21
N PRO A 137 8.87 -7.04 32.97
CA PRO A 137 10.33 -6.94 32.96
C PRO A 137 10.93 -7.32 31.60
N PRO A 138 12.15 -6.85 31.27
CA PRO A 138 12.77 -7.12 30.00
C PRO A 138 12.95 -8.63 29.85
N SER A 139 12.04 -9.26 29.11
CA SER A 139 12.28 -10.57 28.55
C SER A 139 13.48 -10.40 27.62
N ALA A 140 14.50 -11.21 27.89
CA ALA A 140 15.83 -11.13 27.31
C ALA A 140 15.74 -10.73 25.83
N SER A 141 16.25 -9.54 25.56
CA SER A 141 16.44 -9.02 24.22
C SER A 141 17.19 -10.09 23.43
N PHE A 142 16.57 -10.62 22.37
CA PHE A 142 17.37 -11.01 21.22
C PHE A 142 18.02 -9.72 20.73
N GLN A 143 19.24 -9.46 21.18
CA GLN A 143 20.07 -8.43 20.61
C GLN A 143 20.45 -8.90 19.20
N VAL A 144 19.62 -8.54 18.22
CA VAL A 144 20.17 -8.27 16.90
C VAL A 144 20.96 -6.99 17.09
N GLU A 145 22.28 -7.12 17.10
CA GLU A 145 23.19 -6.00 17.12
C GLU A 145 22.84 -5.08 15.94
N ARG A 146 22.18 -3.96 16.25
CA ARG A 146 21.87 -2.91 15.28
C ARG A 146 23.18 -2.21 14.96
N GLN A 147 23.96 -2.84 14.08
CA GLN A 147 25.03 -2.17 13.39
C GLN A 147 24.37 -1.02 12.60
N PRO A 148 24.84 0.23 12.72
CA PRO A 148 24.26 1.31 11.94
C PRO A 148 24.53 0.99 10.48
N ALA A 149 23.50 0.52 9.78
CA ALA A 149 23.56 0.33 8.34
C ALA A 149 23.87 1.71 7.73
N PRO A 150 24.84 1.79 6.81
CA PRO A 150 24.98 3.01 6.03
C PRO A 150 23.65 3.24 5.32
N LEU A 151 23.13 4.46 5.40
CA LEU A 151 22.08 4.94 4.51
C LEU A 151 22.59 4.75 3.07
N LEU A 152 22.23 3.63 2.46
CA LEU A 152 22.53 3.31 1.07
C LEU A 152 21.26 3.54 0.28
N ASP A 153 21.35 4.46 -0.66
CA ASP A 153 20.36 4.72 -1.69
C ASP A 153 20.05 3.40 -2.41
N GLY A 154 18.81 2.93 -2.26
CA GLY A 154 18.34 1.64 -2.75
C GLY A 154 17.39 1.00 -1.73
N GLY A 155 16.21 0.59 -2.18
CA GLY A 155 15.22 -0.07 -1.32
C GLY A 155 15.78 -1.28 -0.57
N GLN A 156 15.10 -1.68 0.51
CA GLN A 156 15.42 -2.90 1.24
C GLN A 156 15.23 -4.11 0.33
N ARG A 157 16.15 -5.09 0.45
CA ARG A 157 16.05 -6.36 -0.27
C ARG A 157 15.59 -7.48 0.63
N TYR A 158 14.49 -8.10 0.21
CA TYR A 158 13.92 -9.26 0.87
C TYR A 158 14.05 -10.46 -0.05
N ARG A 159 14.49 -11.58 0.53
CA ARG A 159 14.57 -12.89 -0.11
C ARG A 159 13.50 -13.77 0.51
N LEU A 160 12.52 -14.14 -0.31
CA LEU A 160 11.38 -14.97 0.03
C LEU A 160 11.64 -16.37 -0.51
N GLU A 161 11.77 -17.36 0.36
CA GLU A 161 11.78 -18.76 -0.02
C GLU A 161 10.35 -19.31 0.04
N LEU A 162 9.82 -19.67 -1.12
CA LEU A 162 8.47 -20.18 -1.28
C LEU A 162 8.48 -21.72 -1.30
N PRO A 163 7.41 -22.36 -0.78
CA PRO A 163 7.24 -23.80 -0.91
C PRO A 163 7.03 -24.19 -2.39
N PRO A 164 7.05 -25.49 -2.73
CA PRO A 164 6.71 -25.94 -4.08
C PRO A 164 5.28 -25.53 -4.45
N MET A 165 5.15 -24.76 -5.52
CA MET A 165 3.87 -24.18 -5.98
C MET A 165 3.74 -24.29 -7.51
N GLU A 166 2.54 -24.09 -8.06
CA GLU A 166 2.39 -24.12 -9.51
C GLU A 166 3.09 -22.92 -10.16
N GLN A 167 3.73 -23.15 -11.31
CA GLN A 167 4.48 -22.10 -12.02
C GLN A 167 3.63 -20.87 -12.35
N ARG A 168 2.32 -21.05 -12.56
CA ARG A 168 1.37 -19.96 -12.82
C ARG A 168 1.17 -19.07 -11.61
N GLU A 169 1.08 -19.65 -10.42
CA GLU A 169 0.91 -18.94 -9.14
C GLU A 169 2.17 -18.16 -8.79
N VAL A 170 3.34 -18.76 -8.98
CA VAL A 170 4.64 -18.12 -8.78
C VAL A 170 4.81 -16.92 -9.73
N THR A 171 4.43 -17.05 -11.00
CA THR A 171 4.50 -15.95 -11.96
C THR A 171 3.51 -14.83 -11.64
N ALA A 172 2.30 -15.15 -11.17
CA ALA A 172 1.33 -14.15 -10.73
C ALA A 172 1.83 -13.39 -9.51
N LEU A 173 2.32 -14.11 -8.49
CA LEU A 173 2.87 -13.52 -7.27
C LEU A 173 4.08 -12.61 -7.56
N ALA A 174 4.98 -13.03 -8.46
CA ALA A 174 6.10 -12.20 -8.89
C ALA A 174 5.65 -10.93 -9.62
N GLY A 175 4.53 -10.99 -10.35
CA GLY A 175 3.92 -9.83 -11.01
C GLY A 175 3.37 -8.81 -10.01
N GLU A 176 2.62 -9.28 -9.00
CA GLU A 176 2.06 -8.43 -7.94
C GLU A 176 3.15 -7.79 -7.08
N LEU A 177 4.15 -8.58 -6.66
CA LEU A 177 5.32 -8.04 -5.95
C LEU A 177 6.14 -7.06 -6.81
N GLY A 178 6.07 -7.20 -8.13
CA GLY A 178 6.65 -6.27 -9.10
C GLY A 178 6.04 -4.87 -9.05
N LEU A 179 4.84 -4.71 -8.46
CA LEU A 179 4.23 -3.40 -8.24
C LEU A 179 4.88 -2.65 -7.07
N LEU A 180 5.41 -3.38 -6.08
CA LEU A 180 6.11 -2.78 -4.94
C LEU A 180 7.57 -2.44 -5.26
N GLY A 181 8.18 -3.07 -6.25
CA GLY A 181 9.59 -2.86 -6.55
C GLY A 181 10.15 -3.81 -7.60
N TYR A 182 11.47 -3.90 -7.64
CA TYR A 182 12.14 -4.80 -8.59
C TYR A 182 12.15 -6.23 -8.06
N VAL A 183 11.79 -7.19 -8.91
CA VAL A 183 11.65 -8.59 -8.53
C VAL A 183 12.49 -9.50 -9.43
N THR A 184 13.19 -10.45 -8.81
CA THR A 184 13.88 -11.54 -9.52
C THR A 184 13.41 -12.89 -9.00
N LEU A 185 13.33 -13.86 -9.92
CA LEU A 185 12.90 -15.22 -9.66
C LEU A 185 14.05 -16.19 -9.89
N ALA A 186 14.29 -17.09 -8.93
CA ALA A 186 15.26 -18.18 -9.06
C ALA A 186 14.67 -19.51 -8.58
N PRO A 187 14.88 -20.64 -9.30
CA PRO A 187 14.44 -21.95 -8.84
C PRO A 187 15.32 -22.47 -7.68
N LEU A 188 14.71 -23.22 -6.75
CA LEU A 188 15.38 -23.92 -5.65
C LEU A 188 15.48 -25.43 -5.96
N ALA A 189 16.42 -26.14 -5.32
CA ALA A 189 16.69 -27.56 -5.60
C ALA A 189 15.54 -28.53 -5.22
N ASN A 190 14.54 -28.08 -4.47
CA ASN A 190 13.43 -28.89 -3.95
C ASN A 190 12.08 -28.55 -4.63
N ASP A 191 12.07 -28.14 -5.91
CA ASP A 191 10.89 -27.62 -6.63
C ASP A 191 10.26 -26.34 -6.01
N GLY A 192 10.90 -25.76 -5.00
CA GLY A 192 10.54 -24.45 -4.45
C GLY A 192 11.13 -23.30 -5.26
N HIS A 193 10.71 -22.08 -4.93
CA HIS A 193 11.11 -20.87 -5.67
C HIS A 193 11.64 -19.82 -4.71
N VAL A 194 12.60 -19.03 -5.18
CA VAL A 194 13.10 -17.86 -4.45
C VAL A 194 12.69 -16.63 -5.21
N ILE A 195 11.95 -15.75 -4.53
CA ILE A 195 11.65 -14.41 -5.01
C ILE A 195 12.53 -13.43 -4.24
N THR A 196 13.32 -12.63 -4.95
CA THR A 196 14.05 -11.50 -4.34
C THR A 196 13.42 -10.20 -4.76
N VAL A 197 12.95 -9.42 -3.78
CA VAL A 197 12.27 -8.14 -3.97
C VAL A 197 13.15 -7.01 -3.45
N THR A 198 13.45 -6.03 -4.30
CA THR A 198 14.10 -4.76 -3.94
C THR A 198 13.03 -3.67 -3.91
N THR A 199 12.66 -3.19 -2.71
CA THR A 199 11.56 -2.21 -2.55
C THR A 199 11.81 -1.22 -1.41
N HIS A 200 11.21 -0.03 -1.49
CA HIS A 200 11.17 0.93 -0.38
C HIS A 200 10.00 0.66 0.59
N GLU A 201 9.10 -0.24 0.22
CA GLU A 201 7.94 -0.65 1.01
C GLU A 201 8.34 -1.55 2.18
N SER A 202 7.45 -1.68 3.16
CA SER A 202 7.72 -2.45 4.36
C SER A 202 7.66 -3.96 4.10
N LEU A 203 8.27 -4.75 4.98
CA LEU A 203 8.13 -6.21 4.92
C LEU A 203 6.65 -6.63 5.05
N ASP A 204 5.86 -5.90 5.83
CA ASP A 204 4.45 -6.20 6.02
C ASP A 204 3.64 -6.07 4.73
N ASP A 205 3.98 -5.10 3.87
CA ASP A 205 3.34 -4.94 2.56
C ASP A 205 3.64 -6.13 1.64
N ILE A 206 4.88 -6.61 1.68
CA ILE A 206 5.31 -7.82 0.93
C ILE A 206 4.57 -9.05 1.44
N VAL A 207 4.53 -9.25 2.76
CA VAL A 207 3.84 -10.39 3.40
C VAL A 207 2.34 -10.34 3.11
N SER A 208 1.75 -9.15 3.09
CA SER A 208 0.35 -8.95 2.72
C SER A 208 0.06 -9.45 1.30
N ILE A 209 0.88 -9.05 0.31
CA ILE A 209 0.73 -9.55 -1.07
C ILE A 209 0.91 -11.07 -1.14
N CYS A 210 1.88 -11.62 -0.42
CA CYS A 210 2.12 -13.06 -0.40
C CYS A 210 0.95 -13.84 0.21
N SER A 211 0.27 -13.27 1.22
CA SER A 211 -0.85 -13.90 1.92
C SER A 211 -2.08 -14.19 1.04
N PHE A 212 -2.18 -13.56 -0.14
CA PHE A 212 -3.22 -13.86 -1.13
C PHE A 212 -3.00 -15.17 -1.88
N VAL A 213 -1.76 -15.65 -1.94
CA VAL A 213 -1.37 -16.81 -2.76
C VAL A 213 -0.92 -17.97 -1.87
N LEU A 214 -0.32 -17.70 -0.71
CA LEU A 214 0.14 -18.72 0.23
C LEU A 214 0.01 -18.28 1.68
N ASP A 215 0.01 -19.25 2.59
CA ASP A 215 0.09 -19.00 4.03
C ASP A 215 1.49 -18.45 4.38
N PRO A 216 1.60 -17.27 5.03
CA PRO A 216 2.88 -16.69 5.43
C PRO A 216 3.78 -17.63 6.24
N ASP A 217 3.20 -18.54 7.03
CA ASP A 217 3.96 -19.50 7.84
C ASP A 217 4.68 -20.57 6.99
N GLN A 218 4.28 -20.73 5.72
CA GLN A 218 4.92 -21.63 4.77
C GLN A 218 6.09 -20.99 4.00
N MET A 219 6.34 -19.70 4.22
CA MET A 219 7.38 -18.93 3.55
C MET A 219 8.48 -18.52 4.53
N VAL A 220 9.72 -18.59 4.08
CA VAL A 220 10.86 -18.08 4.85
C VAL A 220 11.30 -16.75 4.25
N VAL A 221 11.17 -15.68 5.02
CA VAL A 221 11.67 -14.35 4.64
C VAL A 221 13.03 -14.11 5.30
N SER A 222 14.00 -13.68 4.49
CA SER A 222 15.31 -13.22 4.96
C SER A 222 15.69 -11.90 4.30
N MET A 223 16.49 -11.07 4.97
CA MET A 223 17.08 -9.90 4.30
C MET A 223 18.21 -10.36 3.39
N ALA A 224 18.17 -9.96 2.13
CA ALA A 224 19.25 -10.23 1.18
C ALA A 224 20.37 -9.18 1.35
N PRO A 225 21.63 -9.54 1.07
CA PRO A 225 22.71 -8.56 1.09
C PRO A 225 22.46 -7.44 0.06
N PRO A 226 23.00 -6.24 0.32
CA PRO A 226 22.91 -5.12 -0.62
C PRO A 226 23.51 -5.53 -1.97
N LEU A 227 22.96 -4.97 -3.04
CA LEU A 227 23.42 -5.21 -4.40
C LEU A 227 24.90 -4.82 -4.54
N THR A 228 25.65 -5.60 -5.32
CA THR A 228 26.94 -5.11 -5.79
C THR A 228 26.73 -3.96 -6.79
N PRO A 229 27.71 -3.05 -6.98
CA PRO A 229 27.57 -1.95 -7.95
C PRO A 229 27.26 -2.42 -9.37
N GLU A 230 27.76 -3.60 -9.76
CA GLU A 230 27.45 -4.23 -11.05
C GLU A 230 26.00 -4.69 -11.14
N GLN A 231 25.44 -5.24 -10.04
CA GLN A 231 24.04 -5.64 -9.97
C GLN A 231 23.11 -4.42 -9.93
N GLN A 232 23.49 -3.35 -9.21
CA GLN A 232 22.74 -2.09 -9.20
C GLN A 232 22.62 -1.51 -10.62
N ALA A 233 23.72 -1.43 -11.36
CA ALA A 233 23.70 -0.93 -12.73
C ALA A 233 22.83 -1.80 -13.67
N LEU A 234 22.77 -3.11 -13.43
CA LEU A 234 21.93 -4.03 -14.20
C LEU A 234 20.44 -3.85 -13.88
N GLU A 235 20.10 -3.71 -12.59
CA GLU A 235 18.73 -3.46 -12.13
C GLU A 235 18.24 -2.08 -12.60
N GLU A 236 19.07 -1.04 -12.51
CA GLU A 236 18.77 0.31 -13.01
C GLU A 236 18.59 0.32 -14.53
N ALA A 237 19.45 -0.39 -15.29
CA ALA A 237 19.30 -0.48 -16.74
C ALA A 237 18.04 -1.24 -17.17
N ALA A 238 17.67 -2.30 -16.44
CA ALA A 238 16.43 -3.05 -16.68
C ALA A 238 15.20 -2.19 -16.35
N ARG A 239 15.24 -1.47 -15.23
CA ARG A 239 14.19 -0.54 -14.79
C ARG A 239 14.02 0.59 -15.80
N ALA A 240 15.11 1.23 -16.22
CA ALA A 240 15.10 2.25 -17.28
C ALA A 240 14.61 1.70 -18.62
N GLY A 241 14.82 0.42 -18.92
CA GLY A 241 14.28 -0.25 -20.10
C GLY A 241 12.76 -0.38 -20.06
N VAL A 242 12.21 -0.80 -18.92
CA VAL A 242 10.76 -0.89 -18.68
C VAL A 242 10.11 0.50 -18.67
N GLU A 243 10.74 1.48 -18.01
CA GLU A 243 10.31 2.89 -17.97
C GLU A 243 10.26 3.52 -19.37
N ASN A 244 11.30 3.32 -20.18
CA ASN A 244 11.33 3.78 -21.57
C ASN A 244 10.28 3.09 -22.46
N ALA A 245 9.99 1.80 -22.20
CA ALA A 245 8.97 1.06 -22.94
C ALA A 245 7.54 1.47 -22.57
N GLN A 246 7.30 1.87 -21.33
CA GLN A 246 5.99 2.25 -20.80
C GLN A 246 5.72 3.76 -20.85
N GLY A 247 6.73 4.59 -21.14
CA GLY A 247 6.57 6.03 -21.36
C GLY A 247 6.33 6.87 -20.10
N TYR A 248 6.49 6.28 -18.92
CA TYR A 248 6.39 6.94 -17.61
C TYR A 248 7.76 6.91 -16.91
N GLY A 249 8.23 8.07 -16.43
CA GLY A 249 9.39 8.15 -15.55
C GLY A 249 8.94 8.20 -14.10
N PHE A 250 9.25 7.17 -13.31
CA PHE A 250 9.07 7.20 -11.86
C PHE A 250 10.26 7.92 -11.21
N PHE A 251 9.99 9.04 -10.52
CA PHE A 251 11.03 9.87 -9.92
C PHE A 251 11.43 9.35 -8.53
N HIS A 252 12.73 9.28 -8.26
CA HIS A 252 13.21 9.15 -6.88
C HIS A 252 12.83 10.42 -6.08
N PRO A 253 12.12 10.31 -4.94
CA PRO A 253 11.62 11.47 -4.19
C PRO A 253 12.67 12.39 -3.56
N GLN A 254 13.97 12.10 -3.69
CA GLN A 254 15.02 12.74 -2.89
C GLN A 254 16.22 13.30 -3.67
N ASP A 255 16.35 13.11 -4.98
CA ASP A 255 17.46 13.71 -5.76
C ASP A 255 17.02 15.01 -6.48
N PRO A 256 17.48 16.19 -6.02
CA PRO A 256 17.14 17.45 -6.67
C PRO A 256 17.81 17.65 -8.04
N ALA A 257 18.96 17.02 -8.28
CA ALA A 257 19.67 17.15 -9.55
C ALA A 257 18.92 16.41 -10.67
N ALA A 258 18.42 15.21 -10.39
CA ALA A 258 17.57 14.45 -11.29
C ALA A 258 16.27 15.19 -11.64
N ARG A 259 15.62 15.81 -10.65
CA ARG A 259 14.41 16.63 -10.86
C ARG A 259 14.67 17.86 -11.73
N ALA A 260 15.76 18.58 -11.47
CA ALA A 260 16.15 19.73 -12.29
C ALA A 260 16.48 19.32 -13.73
N ALA A 261 17.14 18.18 -13.93
CA ALA A 261 17.41 17.63 -15.26
C ALA A 261 16.12 17.22 -16.00
N ALA A 262 15.16 16.62 -15.29
CA ALA A 262 13.86 16.25 -15.85
C ALA A 262 13.02 17.46 -16.28
N ALA A 263 12.93 18.51 -15.44
CA ALA A 263 12.29 19.77 -15.81
C ALA A 263 12.95 20.42 -17.05
N ARG A 264 14.28 20.27 -17.20
CA ARG A 264 15.02 20.73 -18.37
C ARG A 264 14.75 19.89 -19.63
N ALA A 265 14.56 18.58 -19.47
CA ALA A 265 14.30 17.64 -20.56
C ALA A 265 12.81 17.59 -20.98
N ALA A 266 11.89 18.03 -20.13
CA ALA A 266 10.45 18.01 -20.39
C ALA A 266 10.07 18.81 -21.64
N ARG A 267 9.21 18.21 -22.47
CA ARG A 267 8.78 18.77 -23.78
C ARG A 267 7.29 19.01 -23.91
N GLN A 268 6.45 18.34 -23.11
CA GLN A 268 4.98 18.39 -23.30
C GLN A 268 4.24 18.65 -22.00
N SER A 269 4.51 17.88 -20.94
CA SER A 269 3.90 18.07 -19.62
C SER A 269 4.89 17.84 -18.49
N LEU A 270 4.65 18.50 -17.36
CA LEU A 270 5.41 18.37 -16.13
C LEU A 270 4.44 18.36 -14.94
N ASP A 271 4.49 17.32 -14.11
CA ASP A 271 3.62 17.17 -12.95
C ASP A 271 4.39 17.52 -11.65
N LEU A 272 3.88 18.49 -10.90
CA LEU A 272 4.49 19.01 -9.68
C LEU A 272 4.09 18.25 -8.42
N GLN A 273 3.16 17.28 -8.48
CA GLN A 273 2.71 16.52 -7.32
C GLN A 273 3.87 15.80 -6.60
N TYR A 274 4.97 15.53 -7.31
CA TYR A 274 6.18 14.90 -6.80
C TYR A 274 7.31 15.88 -6.43
N TYR A 275 7.09 17.19 -6.55
CA TYR A 275 8.06 18.22 -6.18
C TYR A 275 7.84 18.67 -4.74
N ILE A 276 8.67 18.16 -3.83
CA ILE A 276 8.73 18.67 -2.45
C ILE A 276 9.38 20.05 -2.50
N TRP A 277 8.58 21.10 -2.29
CA TRP A 277 9.08 22.47 -2.23
C TRP A 277 9.71 22.77 -0.87
N LYS A 278 11.00 23.10 -0.87
CA LYS A 278 11.70 23.59 0.32
C LYS A 278 12.10 25.04 0.11
N ALA A 279 11.98 25.87 1.13
CA ALA A 279 12.44 27.26 1.10
C ALA A 279 13.97 27.37 1.26
N ASP A 280 14.71 26.52 0.56
CA ASP A 280 16.17 26.46 0.53
C ASP A 280 16.69 26.70 -0.90
N LEU A 281 18.02 26.71 -1.06
CA LEU A 281 18.68 26.92 -2.36
C LEU A 281 18.20 25.90 -3.42
N THR A 282 17.93 24.68 -2.98
CA THR A 282 17.51 23.56 -3.83
C THR A 282 16.11 23.78 -4.37
N GLY A 283 15.16 24.19 -3.52
CA GLY A 283 13.81 24.53 -3.96
C GLY A 283 13.78 25.74 -4.90
N GLN A 284 14.65 26.73 -4.68
CA GLN A 284 14.77 27.89 -5.59
C GLN A 284 15.33 27.52 -6.97
N LEU A 285 16.25 26.55 -7.05
CA LEU A 285 16.76 26.06 -8.33
C LEU A 285 15.69 25.24 -9.07
N LEU A 286 14.94 24.39 -8.37
CA LEU A 286 13.83 23.63 -8.94
C LEU A 286 12.72 24.56 -9.46
N ALA A 287 12.37 25.59 -8.69
CA ALA A 287 11.46 26.66 -9.10
C ALA A 287 11.83 27.24 -10.47
N ARG A 288 13.12 27.55 -10.64
CA ARG A 288 13.63 28.21 -11.84
C ARG A 288 13.54 27.30 -13.06
N GLU A 289 13.86 26.02 -12.93
CA GLU A 289 13.78 25.07 -14.04
C GLU A 289 12.33 24.77 -14.45
N VAL A 290 11.42 24.68 -13.48
CA VAL A 290 9.97 24.54 -13.73
C VAL A 290 9.43 25.75 -14.49
N LEU A 291 9.79 26.97 -14.05
CA LEU A 291 9.41 28.21 -14.74
C LEU A 291 9.97 28.26 -16.17
N GLN A 292 11.24 27.87 -16.35
CA GLN A 292 11.84 27.79 -17.68
C GLN A 292 11.18 26.72 -18.56
N ALA A 293 10.64 25.65 -17.99
CA ALA A 293 9.86 24.66 -18.73
C ALA A 293 8.51 25.23 -19.18
N ALA A 294 7.82 25.96 -18.30
CA ALA A 294 6.59 26.66 -18.63
C ALA A 294 6.81 27.70 -19.74
N ASP A 295 7.90 28.46 -19.69
CA ASP A 295 8.28 29.43 -20.73
C ASP A 295 8.54 28.77 -22.10
N ARG A 296 8.91 27.49 -22.13
CA ARG A 296 9.05 26.68 -23.36
C ARG A 296 7.72 26.09 -23.85
N GLY A 297 6.60 26.35 -23.17
CA GLY A 297 5.28 25.85 -23.54
C GLY A 297 4.95 24.44 -23.00
N VAL A 298 5.71 23.94 -22.02
CA VAL A 298 5.40 22.69 -21.32
C VAL A 298 4.21 22.93 -20.38
N GLN A 299 3.18 22.09 -20.44
CA GLN A 299 2.06 22.15 -19.50
C GLN A 299 2.51 21.70 -18.11
N VAL A 300 2.63 22.64 -17.19
CA VAL A 300 2.92 22.36 -15.78
C VAL A 300 1.60 22.15 -15.05
N ARG A 301 1.43 21.01 -14.39
CA ARG A 301 0.24 20.63 -13.61
C ARG A 301 0.60 20.41 -12.15
#